data_AF-A0A496U1V9-F1
#
_entry.id   AF-A0A496U1V9-F1
#
_cell.length_a   1.000
_cell.length_b   1.000
_cell.length_c   1.000
_cell.angle_alpha   90.00
_cell.angle_beta   90.00
_cell.angle_gamma   90.00
#
_symmetry.space_group_name_H-M   'P 1'
#
loop_
_entity.id
_entity.type
_entity.pdbx_description
1 polymer ?
#
loop_
_entity_poly.entity_id
_entity_poly.type
_entity_poly.pdbx_seq_one_letter_code
_entity_poly.pdbx_strand_id
1 'polypeptide(L)'
;MNIFIKSLIYLFIFIILHFGYELTQWSFLTPFCGINESVFQHLKMAFWAYLFTSGIEYLVIIKKKRAQNFWYPRLLSTVIVPWFTFILWYIAPALFGRIGSLILDLIWAVSITYGAALIAGIMEKVTEKSQVTVDFKIGVWILIIVSAFLYIWFTYRLPWIDLFINPEVL
;
A
#
# COMPACT_ATOMS: atom_id res chain seq x y z
N MET A 1 0.80 -17.52 2.88
CA MET A 1 0.20 -17.74 1.55
C MET A 1 1.33 -17.76 0.52
N ASN A 2 1.12 -18.25 -0.71
CA ASN A 2 2.14 -18.04 -1.76
C ASN A 2 2.30 -16.52 -1.99
N ILE A 3 3.53 -16.01 -2.05
CA ILE A 3 3.79 -14.56 -2.19
C ILE A 3 3.17 -14.01 -3.47
N PHE A 4 3.28 -14.72 -4.59
CA PHE A 4 2.71 -14.29 -5.87
C PHE A 4 1.19 -14.15 -5.79
N ILE A 5 0.52 -15.12 -5.15
CA ILE A 5 -0.93 -15.06 -4.91
C ILE A 5 -1.28 -13.89 -3.98
N LYS A 6 -0.50 -13.67 -2.91
CA LYS A 6 -0.70 -12.54 -2.01
C LYS A 6 -0.57 -11.20 -2.73
N SER A 7 0.45 -11.04 -3.58
CA SER A 7 0.66 -9.82 -4.35
C SER A 7 -0.43 -9.59 -5.41
N LEU A 8 -0.99 -10.66 -5.99
CA LEU A 8 -2.16 -10.56 -6.88
C LEU A 8 -3.42 -10.12 -6.13
N ILE A 9 -3.68 -10.68 -4.94
CA ILE A 9 -4.80 -10.25 -4.09
C ILE A 9 -4.62 -8.77 -3.71
N TYR A 10 -3.41 -8.37 -3.34
CA TYR A 10 -3.07 -6.98 -3.06
C TYR A 10 -3.37 -6.06 -4.24
N LEU A 11 -2.90 -6.42 -5.44
CA LEU A 11 -3.13 -5.62 -6.65
C LEU A 11 -4.63 -5.49 -6.93
N PHE A 12 -5.39 -6.57 -6.79
CA PHE A 12 -6.84 -6.56 -6.98
C PHE A 12 -7.55 -5.63 -5.97
N ILE A 13 -7.18 -5.69 -4.69
CA ILE A 13 -7.73 -4.79 -3.68
C ILE A 13 -7.32 -3.35 -3.95
N PHE A 14 -6.08 -3.10 -4.36
CA PHE A 14 -5.62 -1.77 -4.73
C PHE A 14 -6.49 -1.17 -5.85
N ILE A 15 -6.80 -1.95 -6.90
CA ILE A 15 -7.69 -1.53 -7.98
C ILE A 15 -9.10 -1.22 -7.46
N ILE A 16 -9.63 -2.04 -6.55
CA ILE A 16 -10.93 -1.76 -5.90
C ILE A 16 -10.88 -0.44 -5.14
N LEU A 17 -9.80 -0.16 -4.40
CA LEU A 17 -9.65 1.09 -3.66
C LEU A 17 -9.43 2.30 -4.58
N HIS A 18 -8.84 2.09 -5.76
CA HIS A 18 -8.67 3.12 -6.78
C HIS A 18 -10.02 3.62 -7.29
N PHE A 19 -10.84 2.70 -7.78
CA PHE A 19 -12.13 3.06 -8.40
C PHE A 19 -13.30 3.12 -7.42
N GLY A 20 -13.12 2.64 -6.18
CA GLY A 20 -14.22 2.45 -5.24
C GLY A 20 -14.99 3.72 -4.91
N TYR A 21 -14.29 4.82 -4.62
CA TYR A 21 -14.94 6.11 -4.37
C TYR A 21 -15.42 6.76 -5.67
N GLU A 22 -14.62 6.73 -6.73
CA GLU A 22 -14.98 7.30 -8.04
C GLU A 22 -16.32 6.74 -8.56
N LEU A 23 -16.51 5.42 -8.47
CA LEU A 23 -17.70 4.74 -9.00
C LEU A 23 -18.94 4.88 -8.11
N THR A 24 -18.78 5.02 -6.79
CA THR A 24 -19.90 4.98 -5.84
C THR A 24 -20.25 6.35 -5.25
N GLN A 25 -19.27 7.27 -5.21
CA GLN A 25 -19.34 8.57 -4.53
C GLN A 25 -19.75 8.49 -3.05
N TRP A 26 -19.56 7.31 -2.42
CA TRP A 26 -19.91 7.10 -1.02
C TRP A 26 -18.86 7.71 -0.09
N SER A 27 -19.28 8.69 0.71
CA SER A 27 -18.40 9.44 1.62
C SER A 27 -17.66 8.59 2.66
N PHE A 28 -18.22 7.45 3.05
CA PHE A 28 -17.55 6.55 4.00
C PHE A 28 -16.35 5.81 3.40
N LEU A 29 -16.20 5.79 2.07
CA LEU A 29 -15.06 5.18 1.38
C LEU A 29 -13.85 6.11 1.27
N THR A 30 -14.05 7.42 1.41
CA THR A 30 -13.01 8.45 1.32
C THR A 30 -11.75 8.16 2.18
N PRO A 31 -11.85 7.64 3.42
CA PRO A 31 -10.66 7.31 4.22
C PRO A 31 -9.77 6.21 3.61
N PHE A 32 -10.30 5.38 2.71
CA PHE A 32 -9.63 4.18 2.19
C PHE A 32 -9.31 4.30 0.70
N CYS A 33 -10.25 4.82 -0.07
CA CYS A 33 -10.17 4.89 -1.53
C CYS A 33 -9.45 6.15 -2.02
N GLY A 34 -8.90 6.10 -3.23
CA GLY A 34 -8.40 7.28 -3.92
C GLY A 34 -9.54 8.25 -4.22
N ILE A 35 -9.31 9.54 -3.98
CA ILE A 35 -10.27 10.60 -4.35
C ILE A 35 -9.76 11.53 -5.46
N ASN A 36 -8.51 11.33 -5.88
CA ASN A 36 -7.83 12.02 -6.97
C ASN A 36 -6.54 11.26 -7.33
N GLU A 37 -5.87 11.69 -8.39
CA GLU A 37 -4.66 11.06 -8.93
C GLU A 37 -3.36 11.51 -8.24
N SER A 38 -3.42 12.20 -7.10
CA SER A 38 -2.19 12.59 -6.40
C SER A 38 -1.40 11.37 -5.92
N VAL A 39 -0.08 11.52 -5.85
CA VAL A 39 0.82 10.46 -5.38
C VAL A 39 0.43 10.03 -3.96
N PHE A 40 0.05 10.96 -3.09
CA PHE A 40 -0.35 10.64 -1.73
C PHE A 40 -1.58 9.71 -1.67
N GLN A 41 -2.57 9.89 -2.54
CA GLN A 41 -3.74 8.99 -2.59
C GLN A 41 -3.32 7.57 -2.99
N HIS A 42 -2.40 7.42 -3.94
CA HIS A 42 -1.83 6.12 -4.29
C HIS A 42 -1.10 5.46 -3.13
N LEU A 43 -0.33 6.22 -2.35
CA LEU A 43 0.34 5.71 -1.15
C LEU A 43 -0.65 5.24 -0.07
N LYS A 44 -1.74 5.99 0.13
CA LYS A 44 -2.84 5.58 1.02
C LYS A 44 -3.47 4.27 0.59
N MET A 45 -3.79 4.14 -0.69
CA MET A 45 -4.39 2.91 -1.23
C MET A 45 -3.45 1.73 -1.09
N ALA A 46 -2.14 1.92 -1.33
CA ALA A 46 -1.13 0.89 -1.11
C ALA A 46 -1.08 0.41 0.35
N PHE A 47 -1.17 1.34 1.31
CA PHE A 47 -1.25 1.01 2.73
C PHE A 47 -2.49 0.15 3.06
N TRP A 48 -3.68 0.63 2.71
CA TRP A 48 -4.93 -0.07 3.04
C TRP A 48 -5.07 -1.40 2.29
N ALA A 49 -4.70 -1.45 1.01
CA ALA A 49 -4.75 -2.68 0.22
C ALA A 49 -3.89 -3.78 0.84
N TYR A 50 -2.70 -3.43 1.32
CA TYR A 50 -1.81 -4.42 1.94
C TYR A 50 -2.31 -4.88 3.30
N LEU A 51 -2.89 -3.97 4.10
CA LEU A 51 -3.52 -4.30 5.37
C LEU A 51 -4.71 -5.25 5.17
N PHE A 52 -5.60 -4.96 4.22
CA PHE A 52 -6.75 -5.82 3.91
C PHE A 52 -6.30 -7.18 3.34
N THR A 53 -5.30 -7.19 2.46
CA THR A 53 -4.69 -8.44 1.96
C THR A 53 -4.16 -9.30 3.11
N SER A 54 -3.53 -8.69 4.09
CA SER A 54 -3.03 -9.37 5.28
C SER A 54 -4.15 -9.93 6.16
N GLY A 55 -5.27 -9.22 6.25
CA GLY A 55 -6.51 -9.72 6.88
C GLY A 55 -7.09 -10.93 6.16
N ILE A 56 -7.18 -10.89 4.83
CA ILE A 56 -7.62 -12.03 4.02
C ILE A 56 -6.67 -13.22 4.17
N GLU A 57 -5.35 -12.96 4.12
CA GLU A 57 -4.33 -13.99 4.35
C GLU A 57 -4.53 -14.65 5.71
N TYR A 58 -4.78 -13.87 6.76
CA TYR A 58 -5.07 -14.40 8.08
C TYR A 58 -6.23 -15.39 8.01
N LEU A 59 -7.40 -14.97 7.51
CA LEU A 59 -8.60 -15.81 7.42
C LEU A 59 -8.39 -17.11 6.64
N VAL A 60 -7.64 -17.08 5.54
CA VAL A 60 -7.32 -18.27 4.73
C VAL A 60 -6.36 -19.22 5.45
N ILE A 61 -5.38 -18.68 6.20
CA ILE A 61 -4.35 -19.46 6.89
C ILE A 61 -4.82 -19.95 8.27
N ILE A 62 -5.91 -19.46 8.85
CA ILE A 62 -6.48 -19.98 10.12
C ILE A 62 -6.63 -21.51 10.10
N LYS A 63 -6.85 -22.11 8.92
CA LYS A 63 -6.97 -23.56 8.73
C LYS A 63 -5.63 -24.32 8.73
N LYS A 64 -4.48 -23.64 8.81
CA LYS A 64 -3.12 -24.19 8.85
C LYS A 64 -2.40 -23.73 10.13
N LYS A 65 -1.38 -24.47 10.60
CA LYS A 65 -0.57 -24.07 11.78
C LYS A 65 -0.11 -22.62 11.62
N ARG A 66 -0.52 -21.75 12.55
CA ARG A 66 -0.15 -20.33 12.56
C ARG A 66 1.33 -20.18 12.94
N ALA A 67 2.05 -19.31 12.24
CA ALA A 67 3.36 -18.87 12.70
C ALA A 67 3.20 -18.07 14.00
N GLN A 68 4.17 -18.18 14.92
CA GLN A 68 4.14 -17.50 16.22
C GLN A 68 3.98 -15.98 16.08
N ASN A 69 4.54 -15.37 15.03
CA ASN A 69 4.56 -13.93 14.81
C ASN A 69 3.90 -13.54 13.48
N PHE A 70 2.67 -13.98 13.23
CA PHE A 70 1.99 -13.69 11.95
C PHE A 70 1.82 -12.18 11.72
N TRP A 71 1.27 -11.43 12.67
CA TRP A 71 0.80 -10.05 12.43
C TRP A 71 1.92 -9.01 12.29
N TYR A 72 2.96 -9.06 13.12
CA TYR A 72 3.95 -7.99 13.17
C TYR A 72 4.75 -7.80 11.87
N PRO A 73 5.20 -8.85 11.17
CA PRO A 73 5.76 -8.72 9.82
C PRO A 73 4.77 -8.11 8.82
N ARG A 74 3.47 -8.48 8.86
CA ARG A 74 2.46 -7.91 7.95
C ARG A 74 2.23 -6.43 8.23
N LEU A 75 2.10 -6.07 9.50
CA LEU A 75 1.90 -4.68 9.89
C LEU A 75 3.11 -3.82 9.50
N LEU A 76 4.33 -4.32 9.68
CA LEU A 76 5.51 -3.62 9.19
C LEU A 76 5.48 -3.47 7.67
N SER A 77 5.16 -4.53 6.93
CA SER A 77 5.04 -4.47 5.47
C SER A 77 3.94 -3.54 4.99
N THR A 78 2.80 -3.47 5.69
CA THR A 78 1.74 -2.48 5.43
C THR A 78 2.27 -1.05 5.49
N VAL A 79 3.18 -0.74 6.42
CA VAL A 79 3.82 0.58 6.51
C VAL A 79 4.85 0.80 5.40
N ILE A 80 5.62 -0.24 5.04
CA ILE A 80 6.74 -0.12 4.09
C ILE A 80 6.29 -0.11 2.63
N VAL A 81 5.22 -0.83 2.27
CA VAL A 81 4.74 -0.96 0.88
C VAL A 81 4.52 0.40 0.19
N PRO A 82 3.87 1.40 0.81
CA PRO A 82 3.80 2.74 0.23
C PRO A 82 5.17 3.33 -0.13
N TRP A 83 6.19 3.13 0.70
CA TRP A 83 7.54 3.61 0.42
C TRP A 83 8.19 2.88 -0.75
N PHE A 84 7.95 1.57 -0.89
CA PHE A 84 8.39 0.84 -2.08
C PHE A 84 7.65 1.31 -3.34
N THR A 85 6.35 1.52 -3.28
CA THR A 85 5.58 2.11 -4.37
C THR A 85 6.16 3.45 -4.79
N PHE A 86 6.44 4.34 -3.83
CA PHE A 86 7.07 5.64 -4.08
C PHE A 86 8.44 5.47 -4.76
N ILE A 87 9.37 4.76 -4.13
CA ILE A 87 10.75 4.64 -4.64
C ILE A 87 10.75 4.03 -6.06
N LEU A 88 9.96 2.98 -6.28
CA LEU A 88 9.89 2.32 -7.58
C LEU A 88 9.23 3.21 -8.63
N TRP A 89 8.13 3.89 -8.29
CA TRP A 89 7.42 4.78 -9.21
C TRP A 89 8.35 5.83 -9.80
N TYR A 90 9.16 6.50 -8.96
CA TYR A 90 10.03 7.59 -9.37
C TYR A 90 11.25 7.17 -10.19
N ILE A 91 11.52 5.87 -10.36
CA ILE A 91 12.59 5.40 -11.26
C ILE A 91 12.29 5.82 -12.71
N ALA A 92 11.06 5.67 -13.19
CA ALA A 92 10.72 6.01 -14.57
C ALA A 92 10.86 7.52 -14.86
N PRO A 93 10.27 8.43 -14.05
CA PRO A 93 10.52 9.87 -14.18
C PRO A 93 11.99 10.25 -14.07
N ALA A 94 12.78 9.59 -13.22
CA ALA A 94 14.20 9.89 -13.06
C ALA A 94 15.04 9.53 -14.29
N LEU A 95 14.69 8.44 -14.99
CA LEU A 95 15.44 7.96 -16.15
C LEU A 95 14.95 8.55 -17.47
N PHE A 96 13.64 8.75 -17.61
CA PHE A 96 12.99 9.07 -18.89
C PHE A 96 12.21 10.40 -18.86
N GLY A 97 12.10 11.05 -17.71
CA GLY A 97 11.22 12.21 -17.55
C GLY A 97 9.74 11.81 -17.63
N ARG A 98 8.88 12.74 -18.05
CA ARG A 98 7.44 12.47 -18.21
C ARG A 98 7.22 11.53 -19.40
N ILE A 99 6.74 10.33 -19.12
CA ILE A 99 6.30 9.40 -20.15
C ILE A 99 4.99 9.96 -20.73
N GLY A 100 4.97 10.25 -22.03
CA GLY A 100 3.81 10.87 -22.70
C GLY A 100 2.74 9.87 -23.15
N SER A 101 2.82 8.62 -22.69
CA SER A 101 1.95 7.52 -23.14
C SER A 101 1.21 6.90 -21.98
N LEU A 102 -0.12 7.04 -21.98
CA LEU A 102 -1.02 6.48 -20.98
C LEU A 102 -0.83 4.96 -20.81
N ILE A 103 -0.63 4.23 -21.91
CA ILE A 103 -0.46 2.77 -21.88
C ILE A 103 0.83 2.41 -21.13
N LEU A 104 1.92 3.14 -21.38
CA LEU A 104 3.19 2.90 -20.71
C LEU A 104 3.12 3.26 -19.22
N ASP A 105 2.47 4.38 -18.88
CA ASP A 105 2.25 4.78 -17.48
C ASP A 105 1.41 3.74 -16.73
N LEU A 106 0.36 3.21 -17.35
CA LEU A 106 -0.48 2.19 -16.74
C LEU A 106 0.26 0.87 -16.53
N ILE A 107 1.00 0.41 -17.55
CA ILE A 107 1.85 -0.78 -17.44
C ILE A 107 2.87 -0.60 -16.31
N TRP A 108 3.49 0.58 -16.23
CA TRP A 108 4.44 0.91 -15.17
C TRP A 108 3.78 0.91 -13.79
N ALA A 109 2.65 1.60 -13.62
CA ALA A 109 1.89 1.69 -12.37
C ALA A 109 1.46 0.31 -11.86
N VAL A 110 0.94 -0.55 -12.74
CA VAL A 110 0.56 -1.93 -12.37
C VAL A 110 1.80 -2.75 -11.99
N SER A 111 2.89 -2.64 -12.76
CA SER A 111 4.13 -3.38 -12.50
C SER A 111 4.76 -3.01 -11.16
N ILE A 112 4.87 -1.71 -10.85
CA ILE A 112 5.47 -1.24 -9.60
C ILE A 112 4.57 -1.53 -8.39
N THR A 113 3.24 -1.43 -8.56
CA THR A 113 2.28 -1.78 -7.49
C THR A 113 2.41 -3.26 -7.13
N TYR A 114 2.40 -4.16 -8.11
CA TYR A 114 2.61 -5.58 -7.88
C TYR A 114 4.02 -5.89 -7.32
N GLY A 115 5.05 -5.25 -7.87
CA GLY A 115 6.44 -5.39 -7.46
C GLY A 115 6.67 -4.98 -6.00
N ALA A 116 6.09 -3.86 -5.56
CA ALA A 116 6.18 -3.40 -4.18
C ALA A 116 5.63 -4.44 -3.20
N ALA A 117 4.50 -5.07 -3.51
CA ALA A 117 3.93 -6.13 -2.69
C ALA A 117 4.77 -7.42 -2.69
N LEU A 118 5.38 -7.78 -3.83
CA LEU A 118 6.32 -8.90 -3.90
C LEU A 118 7.53 -8.68 -2.97
N ILE A 119 8.16 -7.51 -3.06
CA ILE A 119 9.34 -7.17 -2.24
C ILE A 119 8.96 -7.22 -0.75
N ALA A 120 7.84 -6.59 -0.38
CA ALA A 120 7.35 -6.63 0.98
C ALA A 120 7.06 -8.07 1.45
N GLY A 121 6.42 -8.90 0.63
CA GLY A 121 6.14 -10.30 0.95
C GLY A 121 7.41 -11.17 1.09
N ILE A 122 8.48 -10.85 0.37
CA ILE A 122 9.80 -11.48 0.55
C ILE A 122 10.37 -11.08 1.91
N MET A 123 10.34 -9.80 2.25
CA MET A 123 10.82 -9.31 3.55
C MET A 123 10.03 -9.91 4.72
N GLU A 124 8.70 -10.02 4.59
CA GLU A 124 7.86 -10.65 5.60
C GLU A 124 8.34 -12.06 5.96
N LYS A 125 8.66 -12.89 4.97
CA LYS A 125 9.11 -14.28 5.21
C LYS A 125 10.42 -14.35 5.97
N VAL A 126 11.28 -13.33 5.81
CA VAL A 126 12.53 -13.23 6.57
C VAL A 126 12.21 -12.81 8.01
N THR A 127 11.38 -11.78 8.18
CA THR A 127 10.99 -11.25 9.49
C THR A 127 10.15 -12.23 10.31
N GLU A 128 9.31 -13.05 9.68
CA GLU A 128 8.50 -14.10 10.33
C GLU A 128 9.32 -15.11 11.13
N LYS A 129 10.55 -15.40 10.67
CA LYS A 129 11.46 -16.35 11.32
C LYS A 129 12.18 -15.74 12.52
N SER A 130 12.11 -14.43 12.68
CA SER A 130 12.80 -13.69 13.72
C SER A 130 11.97 -13.64 15.00
N GLN A 131 12.64 -13.58 16.14
CA GLN A 131 11.98 -13.31 17.41
C GLN A 131 11.59 -11.83 17.46
N VAL A 132 10.32 -11.56 17.72
CA VAL A 132 9.78 -10.20 17.77
C VAL A 132 9.85 -9.68 19.21
N THR A 133 10.74 -8.73 19.46
CA THR A 133 10.90 -8.06 20.77
C THR A 133 9.73 -7.11 21.06
N VAL A 134 9.55 -6.74 22.33
CA VAL A 134 8.49 -5.80 22.73
C VAL A 134 8.69 -4.42 22.07
N ASP A 135 9.92 -3.93 22.02
CA ASP A 135 10.25 -2.63 21.42
C ASP A 135 9.90 -2.59 19.93
N PHE A 136 10.15 -3.68 19.21
CA PHE A 136 9.74 -3.80 17.81
C PHE A 136 8.22 -3.71 17.66
N LYS A 137 7.45 -4.38 18.54
CA LYS A 137 5.98 -4.32 18.51
C LYS A 137 5.48 -2.90 18.74
N ILE A 138 6.05 -2.19 19.71
CA ILE A 138 5.72 -0.79 20.00
C ILE A 138 6.01 0.08 18.77
N GLY A 139 7.19 -0.05 18.17
CA GLY A 139 7.56 0.69 16.97
C GLY A 139 6.59 0.46 15.80
N VAL A 140 6.24 -0.80 15.53
CA VAL A 140 5.27 -1.15 14.46
C VAL A 140 3.89 -0.55 14.73
N TRP A 141 3.42 -0.58 15.98
CA TRP A 141 2.13 0.02 16.34
C TRP A 141 2.12 1.54 16.15
N ILE A 142 3.17 2.23 16.59
CA ILE A 142 3.32 3.68 16.39
C ILE A 142 3.27 3.98 14.89
N LEU A 143 4.05 3.26 14.08
CA LEU A 143 4.09 3.47 12.63
C LEU A 143 2.72 3.25 11.98
N ILE A 144 2.02 2.16 12.31
CA ILE A 144 0.68 1.89 11.77
C ILE A 144 -0.31 2.99 12.14
N ILE A 145 -0.34 3.43 13.40
CA ILE A 145 -1.28 4.44 13.88
C ILE A 145 -0.99 5.79 13.22
N VAL A 146 0.27 6.20 13.17
CA VAL A 146 0.68 7.47 12.55
C VAL A 146 0.39 7.43 11.05
N SER A 147 0.75 6.36 10.34
CA SER A 147 0.46 6.22 8.91
C SER A 147 -1.05 6.29 8.64
N ALA A 148 -1.86 5.52 9.36
CA ALA A 148 -3.32 5.54 9.19
C ALA A 148 -3.90 6.93 9.47
N PHE A 149 -3.47 7.58 10.56
CA PHE A 149 -3.89 8.94 10.87
C PHE A 149 -3.55 9.92 9.75
N LEU A 150 -2.31 9.94 9.27
CA LEU A 150 -1.87 10.87 8.23
C LEU A 150 -2.60 10.63 6.90
N TYR A 151 -2.76 9.38 6.49
CA TYR A 151 -3.49 9.03 5.26
C TYR A 151 -4.94 9.47 5.28
N ILE A 152 -5.62 9.30 6.42
CA ILE A 152 -7.00 9.76 6.59
C ILE A 152 -7.03 11.28 6.67
N TRP A 153 -6.25 11.88 7.56
CA TRP A 153 -6.29 13.32 7.84
C TRP A 153 -5.98 14.14 6.60
N PHE A 154 -4.91 13.82 5.86
CA PHE A 154 -4.52 14.55 4.66
C PHE A 154 -5.39 14.26 3.44
N THR A 155 -6.32 13.30 3.52
CA THR A 155 -7.40 13.20 2.52
C THR A 155 -8.40 14.37 2.66
N TYR A 156 -8.64 14.85 3.88
CA TYR A 156 -9.59 15.94 4.14
C TYR A 156 -8.92 17.30 4.29
N ARG A 157 -7.66 17.35 4.70
CA ARG A 157 -6.90 18.58 4.94
C ARG A 157 -5.51 18.47 4.33
N LEU A 158 -5.38 18.90 3.08
CA LEU A 158 -4.11 18.84 2.34
C LEU A 158 -3.06 19.74 3.02
N PRO A 159 -1.81 19.26 3.19
CA PRO A 159 -0.68 20.14 3.50
C PRO A 159 -0.22 20.87 2.23
N TRP A 160 0.71 21.80 2.37
CA TRP A 160 1.20 22.66 1.28
C TRP A 160 2.24 22.00 0.34
N ILE A 161 2.36 20.67 0.37
CA ILE A 161 3.47 19.93 -0.27
C ILE A 161 3.00 19.28 -1.58
N ASP A 162 3.89 19.21 -2.57
CA ASP A 162 3.58 18.75 -3.93
C ASP A 162 3.04 17.32 -4.04
N LEU A 163 3.36 16.44 -3.07
CA LEU A 163 2.88 15.05 -3.03
C LEU A 163 1.33 14.94 -3.04
N PHE A 164 0.65 16.02 -2.68
CA PHE A 164 -0.79 16.12 -2.51
C PHE A 164 -1.49 16.82 -3.67
N ILE A 165 -0.73 17.36 -4.63
CA ILE A 165 -1.28 18.02 -5.81
C ILE A 165 -1.84 16.96 -6.77
N ASN A 166 -3.06 17.18 -7.27
CA ASN A 166 -3.62 16.35 -8.33
C ASN A 166 -2.97 16.76 -9.67
N PRO A 167 -2.24 15.89 -10.36
CA PRO A 167 -1.60 16.23 -11.63
C PRO A 167 -2.60 16.50 -12.77
N GLU A 168 -3.86 16.07 -12.65
CA GLU A 168 -4.88 16.29 -13.70
C GLU A 168 -5.41 17.72 -13.76
N VAL A 169 -5.19 18.51 -12.71
CA VAL A 169 -5.64 19.92 -12.64
C VAL A 169 -4.51 20.92 -12.91
N LEU A 170 -3.32 20.43 -13.27
CA LEU A 170 -2.14 21.22 -13.66
C LEU A 170 -2.01 21.32 -15.18
#